data_AF-A0A142X9R5-F1
#
_entry.id   AF-A0A142X9R5-F1
#
_cell.length_a   1.000
_cell.length_b   1.000
_cell.length_c   1.000
_cell.angle_alpha   90.00
_cell.angle_beta   90.00
_cell.angle_gamma   90.00
#
_symmetry.space_group_name_H-M   'P 1'
#
loop_
_entity.id
_entity.type
_entity.pdbx_description
1 polymer ?
#
loop_
_entity_poly.entity_id
_entity_poly.type
_entity_poly.pdbx_seq_one_letter_code
_entity_poly.pdbx_strand_id
1 'polypeptide(L)'
;MTEADWLLCNDPLTLFAYLGIIRDRKARLFGVACVRRVMACLLDERSRRAVEISERFADKRASRRILAAARREAYSAFRAADQIAAHASVVALNASARGSEAHTLTVGTAGCAVSLITHLQGDDVGLAERQAHVNLLRDVFGNPFRPVTFSPSWRTSTAVTLAAQMYESRDFGAMPILADALQDAGCDSADVLDHCRGPGPHVRGCWVVDLVLGKE
;
A
#
# COMPACT_ATOMS: atom_id res chain seq x y z
N MET A 1 5.74 7.14 -20.36
CA MET A 1 6.43 7.75 -19.22
C MET A 1 7.88 7.32 -19.29
N THR A 2 8.82 8.23 -19.08
CA THR A 2 10.26 7.92 -18.90
C THR A 2 10.58 7.72 -17.41
N GLU A 3 11.79 7.25 -17.09
CA GLU A 3 12.24 7.17 -15.70
C GLU A 3 12.26 8.55 -15.01
N ALA A 4 12.72 9.59 -15.73
CA ALA A 4 12.72 10.96 -15.22
C ALA A 4 11.28 11.44 -14.93
N ASP A 5 10.34 11.18 -15.84
CA ASP A 5 8.92 11.49 -15.61
C ASP A 5 8.37 10.75 -14.38
N TRP A 6 8.74 9.47 -14.20
CA TRP A 6 8.32 8.67 -13.05
C TRP A 6 8.82 9.23 -11.73
N LEU A 7 10.08 9.66 -11.67
CA LEU A 7 10.70 10.23 -10.46
C LEU A 7 10.15 11.62 -10.13
N LEU A 8 9.82 12.42 -11.14
CA LEU A 8 9.30 13.78 -10.97
C LEU A 8 7.77 13.86 -10.82
N CYS A 9 7.04 12.79 -11.16
CA CYS A 9 5.58 12.80 -11.09
C CYS A 9 5.10 12.86 -9.63
N ASN A 10 4.20 13.81 -9.35
CA ASN A 10 3.55 14.01 -8.04
C ASN A 10 2.04 13.70 -8.09
N ASP A 11 1.59 12.99 -9.13
CA ASP A 11 0.21 12.53 -9.24
C ASP A 11 0.15 10.99 -9.16
N PRO A 12 -0.42 10.42 -8.08
CA PRO A 12 -0.49 8.98 -7.91
C PRO A 12 -1.37 8.32 -8.98
N LEU A 13 -2.35 9.04 -9.56
CA LEU A 13 -3.21 8.48 -10.60
C LEU A 13 -2.45 8.26 -11.91
N THR A 14 -1.64 9.24 -12.31
CA THR A 14 -0.75 9.15 -13.48
C THR A 14 0.26 8.01 -13.33
N LEU A 15 0.90 7.86 -12.16
CA LEU A 15 1.83 6.76 -11.88
C LEU A 15 1.11 5.40 -11.93
N PHE A 16 -0.05 5.29 -11.30
CA PHE A 16 -0.81 4.05 -11.27
C PHE A 16 -1.32 3.64 -12.66
N ALA A 17 -1.81 4.60 -13.44
CA ALA A 17 -2.24 4.35 -14.83
C ALA A 17 -1.09 3.84 -15.70
N TYR A 18 0.13 4.33 -15.48
CA TYR A 18 1.32 3.86 -16.18
C TYR A 18 1.68 2.40 -15.86
N LEU A 19 1.50 1.97 -14.60
CA LEU A 19 1.77 0.59 -14.20
C LEU A 19 0.86 -0.44 -14.91
N GLY A 20 -0.26 0.00 -15.48
CA GLY A 20 -1.17 -0.86 -16.24
C GLY A 20 -1.75 -1.99 -15.40
N ILE A 21 -1.89 -3.20 -15.98
CA ILE A 21 -2.46 -4.34 -15.28
C ILE A 21 -1.48 -4.85 -14.21
N ILE A 22 -1.69 -4.39 -12.98
CA ILE A 22 -0.96 -4.86 -11.79
C ILE A 22 -1.64 -6.05 -11.12
N ARG A 23 -0.86 -6.85 -10.38
CA ARG A 23 -1.40 -7.99 -9.62
C ARG A 23 -2.38 -7.50 -8.54
N ASP A 24 -3.53 -8.18 -8.44
CA ASP A 24 -4.60 -7.90 -7.46
C ASP A 24 -4.08 -7.72 -6.02
N ARG A 25 -3.04 -8.46 -5.63
CA ARG A 25 -2.44 -8.38 -4.29
C ARG A 25 -1.84 -7.00 -4.02
N LYS A 26 -0.92 -6.52 -4.88
CA LYS A 26 -0.24 -5.23 -4.68
C LYS A 26 -1.21 -4.06 -4.85
N ALA A 27 -2.14 -4.14 -5.80
CA ALA A 27 -3.21 -3.15 -5.95
C ALA A 27 -4.01 -2.98 -4.65
N ARG A 28 -4.35 -4.09 -3.99
CA ARG A 28 -5.09 -4.07 -2.73
C ARG A 28 -4.27 -3.54 -1.57
N LEU A 29 -2.99 -3.92 -1.47
CA LEU A 29 -2.10 -3.45 -0.42
C LEU A 29 -1.83 -1.95 -0.53
N PHE A 30 -1.64 -1.42 -1.75
CA PHE A 30 -1.57 0.03 -1.97
C PHE A 30 -2.86 0.74 -1.55
N GLY A 31 -4.03 0.21 -1.94
CA GLY A 31 -5.32 0.76 -1.52
C GLY A 31 -5.48 0.76 0.01
N VAL A 32 -5.15 -0.35 0.67
CA VAL A 32 -5.14 -0.47 2.15
C VAL A 32 -4.19 0.55 2.79
N ALA A 33 -3.00 0.73 2.23
CA ALA A 33 -2.04 1.71 2.73
C ALA A 33 -2.58 3.14 2.65
N CYS A 34 -3.26 3.51 1.56
CA CYS A 34 -3.97 4.79 1.46
C CYS A 34 -5.05 4.93 2.54
N VAL A 35 -5.87 3.90 2.78
CA VAL A 35 -6.92 3.95 3.81
C VAL A 35 -6.33 4.10 5.21
N ARG A 36 -5.21 3.41 5.49
CA ARG A 36 -4.57 3.45 6.81
C ARG A 36 -4.11 4.85 7.21
N ARG A 37 -3.74 5.69 6.24
CA ARG A 37 -3.34 7.08 6.51
C ARG A 37 -4.50 7.93 7.02
N VAL A 38 -5.71 7.64 6.57
CA VAL A 38 -6.94 8.32 6.99
C VAL A 38 -7.74 7.53 8.03
N MET A 39 -7.11 6.54 8.68
CA MET A 39 -7.79 5.63 9.64
C MET A 39 -8.46 6.38 10.80
N ALA A 40 -7.90 7.51 11.23
CA ALA A 40 -8.50 8.36 12.27
C ALA A 40 -9.88 8.91 11.88
N CYS A 41 -10.13 9.07 10.58
CA CYS A 41 -11.41 9.53 10.03
C CYS A 41 -12.43 8.38 9.88
N LEU A 42 -12.00 7.12 9.95
CA LEU A 42 -12.89 5.96 9.91
C LEU A 42 -13.44 5.72 11.32
N LEU A 43 -14.61 6.29 11.61
CA LEU A 43 -15.26 6.18 12.92
C LEU A 43 -16.03 4.87 13.11
N ASP A 44 -16.56 4.29 12.02
CA ASP A 44 -17.33 3.05 12.08
C ASP A 44 -16.40 1.83 12.09
N GLU A 45 -16.59 0.96 13.08
CA GLU A 45 -15.76 -0.23 13.29
C GLU A 45 -15.88 -1.24 12.14
N ARG A 46 -17.01 -1.26 11.42
CA ARG A 46 -17.18 -2.11 10.23
C ARG A 46 -16.25 -1.67 9.10
N SER A 47 -16.05 -0.37 8.94
CA SER A 47 -15.12 0.20 7.95
C SER A 47 -13.68 -0.17 8.29
N ARG A 48 -13.27 -0.05 9.56
CA ARG A 48 -11.93 -0.46 10.01
C ARG A 48 -11.68 -1.96 9.80
N ARG A 49 -12.65 -2.79 10.19
CA ARG A 49 -12.59 -4.25 9.99
C ARG A 49 -12.45 -4.62 8.52
N ALA A 50 -13.10 -3.90 7.60
CA ALA A 50 -12.97 -4.16 6.17
C ALA A 50 -11.54 -3.89 5.64
N VAL A 51 -10.85 -2.89 6.18
CA VAL A 51 -9.43 -2.63 5.85
C VAL A 51 -8.55 -3.80 6.28
N GLU A 52 -8.71 -4.29 7.52
CA GLU A 52 -7.95 -5.44 8.02
C GLU A 52 -8.20 -6.72 7.22
N ILE A 53 -9.46 -7.00 6.89
CA ILE A 53 -9.84 -8.17 6.09
C ILE A 53 -9.31 -8.05 4.66
N SER A 54 -9.31 -6.86 4.08
CA SER A 54 -8.75 -6.60 2.75
C SER A 54 -7.24 -6.89 2.72
N GLU A 55 -6.51 -6.44 3.73
CA GLU A 55 -5.07 -6.72 3.88
C GLU A 55 -4.80 -8.24 4.02
N ARG A 56 -5.54 -8.92 4.90
CA ARG A 56 -5.44 -10.38 5.08
C ARG A 56 -5.79 -11.13 3.79
N PHE A 57 -6.80 -10.67 3.06
CA PHE A 57 -7.18 -11.27 1.78
C PHE A 57 -6.08 -11.13 0.72
N ALA A 58 -5.39 -9.99 0.67
CA ALA A 58 -4.25 -9.78 -0.22
C ALA A 58 -3.18 -10.87 -0.03
N ASP A 59 -2.94 -11.26 1.22
CA ASP A 59 -1.99 -12.32 1.59
C ASP A 59 -2.59 -13.73 1.64
N LYS A 60 -3.79 -13.92 1.07
CA LYS A 60 -4.51 -15.21 1.06
C LYS A 60 -4.81 -15.76 2.47
N ARG A 61 -4.84 -14.90 3.48
CA ARG A 61 -5.19 -15.20 4.89
C ARG A 61 -6.66 -14.95 5.22
N ALA A 62 -7.46 -14.56 4.22
CA ALA A 62 -8.91 -14.47 4.33
C ALA A 62 -9.55 -15.01 3.04
N SER A 63 -10.74 -15.61 3.16
CA SER A 63 -11.46 -16.14 1.99
C SER A 63 -12.24 -15.04 1.26
N ARG A 64 -12.59 -15.29 -0.01
CA ARG A 64 -13.46 -14.40 -0.80
C ARG A 64 -14.80 -14.15 -0.11
N ARG A 65 -15.34 -15.15 0.60
CA ARG A 65 -16.61 -15.05 1.35
C ARG A 65 -16.50 -14.09 2.53
N ILE A 66 -15.38 -14.13 3.25
CA ILE A 66 -15.11 -13.22 4.37
C ILE A 66 -14.93 -11.79 3.86
N LEU A 67 -14.13 -11.58 2.81
CA LEU A 67 -13.96 -10.26 2.19
C LEU A 67 -15.30 -9.68 1.70
N ALA A 68 -16.14 -10.52 1.10
CA ALA A 68 -17.47 -10.13 0.64
C ALA A 68 -18.40 -9.64 1.77
N ALA A 69 -18.37 -10.32 2.92
CA ALA A 69 -19.17 -9.94 4.07
C ALA A 69 -18.71 -8.59 4.62
N ALA A 70 -17.39 -8.43 4.80
CA ALA A 70 -16.79 -7.17 5.24
C ALA A 70 -17.12 -6.00 4.30
N ARG A 71 -17.08 -6.23 2.98
CA ARG A 71 -17.50 -5.22 1.98
C ARG A 71 -18.95 -4.78 2.18
N ARG A 72 -19.88 -5.72 2.43
CA ARG A 72 -21.30 -5.39 2.67
C ARG A 72 -21.51 -4.63 3.98
N GLU A 73 -20.76 -4.98 5.03
CA GLU A 73 -20.80 -4.28 6.31
C GLU A 73 -20.24 -2.86 6.20
N ALA A 74 -19.13 -2.66 5.48
CA ALA A 74 -18.61 -1.33 5.18
C ALA A 74 -19.58 -0.51 4.30
N TYR A 75 -20.24 -1.15 3.34
CA TYR A 75 -21.27 -0.49 2.53
C TYR A 75 -22.48 -0.06 3.37
N SER A 76 -22.92 -0.88 4.34
CA SER A 76 -24.02 -0.49 5.21
C SER A 76 -23.63 0.62 6.18
N ALA A 77 -22.36 0.67 6.63
CA ALA A 77 -21.82 1.80 7.36
C ALA A 77 -21.84 3.09 6.52
N PHE A 78 -21.35 3.01 5.27
CA PHE A 78 -21.39 4.12 4.32
C PHE A 78 -22.80 4.68 4.13
N ARG A 79 -23.79 3.81 3.93
CA ARG A 79 -25.18 4.22 3.70
C ARG A 79 -25.87 4.83 4.92
N ALA A 80 -25.39 4.51 6.12
CA ALA A 80 -25.93 5.03 7.37
C ALA A 80 -25.21 6.31 7.87
N ALA A 81 -24.09 6.67 7.24
CA ALA A 81 -23.28 7.82 7.61
C ALA A 81 -23.83 9.14 7.04
N ASP A 82 -23.67 10.23 7.80
CA ASP A 82 -23.85 11.60 7.29
C ASP A 82 -22.71 11.99 6.30
N GLN A 83 -22.87 13.06 5.51
CA GLN A 83 -22.05 13.39 4.34
C GLN A 83 -20.52 13.30 4.55
N ILE A 84 -20.01 13.66 5.73
CA ILE A 84 -18.57 13.61 6.06
C ILE A 84 -18.10 12.16 6.35
N ALA A 85 -18.90 11.38 7.08
CA ALA A 85 -18.59 9.98 7.42
C ALA A 85 -18.79 9.03 6.20
N ALA A 86 -19.55 9.47 5.20
CA ALA A 86 -19.72 8.78 3.92
C ALA A 86 -18.38 8.71 3.14
N HIS A 87 -17.61 9.80 3.07
CA HIS A 87 -16.33 9.82 2.34
C HIS A 87 -15.30 8.83 2.92
N ALA A 88 -15.20 8.70 4.24
CA ALA A 88 -14.29 7.73 4.89
C ALA A 88 -14.68 6.27 4.62
N SER A 89 -15.97 5.99 4.46
CA SER A 89 -16.49 4.63 4.28
C SER A 89 -16.37 4.13 2.83
N VAL A 90 -16.33 5.03 1.84
CA VAL A 90 -16.04 4.68 0.42
C VAL A 90 -14.62 4.13 0.26
N VAL A 91 -13.67 4.68 0.99
CA VAL A 91 -12.26 4.28 0.96
C VAL A 91 -12.11 2.80 1.39
N ALA A 92 -12.80 2.39 2.46
CA ALA A 92 -12.83 1.00 2.92
C ALA A 92 -13.59 0.05 1.96
N LEU A 93 -14.67 0.53 1.35
CA LEU A 93 -15.46 -0.21 0.35
C LEU A 93 -14.63 -0.57 -0.89
N ASN A 94 -13.85 0.40 -1.38
CA ASN A 94 -13.04 0.27 -2.58
C ASN A 94 -11.83 -0.64 -2.35
N ALA A 95 -11.19 -0.58 -1.17
CA ALA A 95 -10.15 -1.53 -0.77
C ALA A 95 -10.64 -3.00 -0.75
N SER A 96 -11.96 -3.21 -0.63
CA SER A 96 -12.61 -4.53 -0.57
C SER A 96 -13.14 -5.03 -1.94
N ALA A 97 -12.82 -4.34 -3.04
CA ALA A 97 -13.21 -4.68 -4.42
C ALA A 97 -12.84 -6.12 -4.85
N ARG A 98 -13.58 -6.71 -5.82
CA ARG A 98 -13.31 -8.05 -6.35
C ARG A 98 -12.85 -7.99 -7.82
N GLY A 99 -11.90 -8.85 -8.20
CA GLY A 99 -11.55 -9.12 -9.60
C GLY A 99 -11.06 -7.89 -10.36
N SER A 100 -11.38 -7.78 -11.66
CA SER A 100 -10.95 -6.68 -12.56
C SER A 100 -11.41 -5.29 -12.12
N GLU A 101 -12.37 -5.18 -11.20
CA GLU A 101 -12.76 -3.89 -10.57
C GLU A 101 -11.72 -3.38 -9.56
N ALA A 102 -10.81 -4.24 -9.07
CA ALA A 102 -9.81 -3.87 -8.07
C ALA A 102 -8.87 -2.77 -8.56
N HIS A 103 -8.54 -2.76 -9.85
CA HIS A 103 -7.68 -1.75 -10.47
C HIS A 103 -8.32 -0.35 -10.42
N THR A 104 -9.56 -0.22 -10.91
CA THR A 104 -10.33 1.03 -10.92
C THR A 104 -10.66 1.50 -9.50
N LEU A 105 -10.97 0.56 -8.60
CA LEU A 105 -11.38 0.90 -7.24
C LEU A 105 -10.19 1.28 -6.37
N THR A 106 -8.99 0.72 -6.57
CA THR A 106 -7.78 1.17 -5.87
C THR A 106 -7.42 2.63 -6.21
N VAL A 107 -7.53 3.04 -7.47
CA VAL A 107 -7.40 4.45 -7.92
C VAL A 107 -8.44 5.32 -7.22
N GLY A 108 -9.69 4.86 -7.17
CA GLY A 108 -10.77 5.53 -6.44
C GLY A 108 -10.50 5.68 -4.94
N THR A 109 -9.86 4.68 -4.30
CA THR A 109 -9.48 4.71 -2.88
C THR A 109 -8.52 5.86 -2.58
N ALA A 110 -7.44 5.98 -3.36
CA ALA A 110 -6.44 7.04 -3.17
C ALA A 110 -7.05 8.44 -3.39
N GLY A 111 -7.88 8.60 -4.43
CA GLY A 111 -8.58 9.87 -4.69
C GLY A 111 -9.55 10.25 -3.56
N CYS A 112 -10.36 9.29 -3.09
CA CYS A 112 -11.31 9.54 -2.00
C CYS A 112 -10.63 9.88 -0.67
N ALA A 113 -9.50 9.25 -0.36
CA ALA A 113 -8.72 9.56 0.84
C ALA A 113 -8.16 11.00 0.80
N VAL A 114 -7.64 11.45 -0.35
CA VAL A 114 -7.22 12.85 -0.54
C VAL A 114 -8.39 13.80 -0.37
N SER A 115 -9.51 13.57 -1.07
CA SER A 115 -10.69 14.44 -0.99
C SER A 115 -11.25 14.54 0.43
N LEU A 116 -11.24 13.44 1.19
CA LEU A 116 -11.66 13.42 2.59
C LEU A 116 -10.78 14.32 3.46
N ILE A 117 -9.46 14.17 3.38
CA ILE A 117 -8.52 14.97 4.16
C ILE A 117 -8.56 16.44 3.74
N THR A 118 -8.63 16.73 2.44
CA THR A 118 -8.82 18.08 1.94
C THR A 118 -10.06 18.73 2.54
N HIS A 119 -11.19 18.02 2.54
CA HIS A 119 -12.44 18.54 3.09
C HIS A 119 -12.37 18.78 4.61
N LEU A 120 -11.69 17.91 5.36
CA LEU A 120 -11.60 18.00 6.81
C LEU A 120 -10.53 18.98 7.32
N GLN A 121 -9.44 19.14 6.57
CA GLN A 121 -8.19 19.75 7.07
C GLN A 121 -7.62 20.82 6.14
N GLY A 122 -8.22 21.04 4.96
CA GLY A 122 -7.83 22.07 4.00
C GLY A 122 -6.92 21.58 2.87
N ASP A 123 -6.71 22.45 1.88
CA ASP A 123 -6.04 22.12 0.62
C ASP A 123 -4.56 21.72 0.81
N ASP A 124 -3.82 22.43 1.67
CA ASP A 124 -2.40 22.16 1.92
C ASP A 124 -2.18 20.74 2.44
N VAL A 125 -3.06 20.28 3.35
CA VAL A 125 -2.98 18.91 3.89
C VAL A 125 -3.39 17.89 2.84
N GLY A 126 -4.35 18.21 1.97
CA GLY A 126 -4.69 17.40 0.81
C GLY A 126 -3.54 17.20 -0.18
N LEU A 127 -2.77 18.26 -0.45
CA LEU A 127 -1.58 18.19 -1.30
C LEU A 127 -0.49 17.32 -0.66
N ALA A 128 -0.27 17.46 0.65
CA ALA A 128 0.66 16.60 1.38
C ALA A 128 0.21 15.13 1.35
N GLU A 129 -1.09 14.85 1.47
CA GLU A 129 -1.63 13.49 1.40
C GLU A 129 -1.47 12.88 0.00
N ARG A 130 -1.66 13.68 -1.05
CA ARG A 130 -1.38 13.26 -2.43
C ARG A 130 0.09 12.86 -2.60
N GLN A 131 1.01 13.65 -2.06
CA GLN A 131 2.45 13.32 -2.11
C GLN A 131 2.75 12.03 -1.34
N ALA A 132 2.10 11.81 -0.19
CA ALA A 132 2.25 10.58 0.56
C ALA A 132 1.77 9.34 -0.23
N HIS A 133 0.68 9.45 -0.99
CA HIS A 133 0.22 8.38 -1.88
C HIS A 133 1.21 8.07 -3.01
N VAL A 134 1.89 9.08 -3.57
CA VAL A 134 2.98 8.87 -4.54
C VAL A 134 4.11 8.05 -3.92
N ASN A 135 4.50 8.39 -2.69
CA ASN A 135 5.57 7.67 -2.00
C ASN A 135 5.15 6.23 -1.64
N LEU A 136 3.89 6.02 -1.21
CA LEU A 136 3.34 4.67 -1.00
C LEU A 136 3.31 3.83 -2.28
N LEU A 137 3.01 4.44 -3.42
CA LEU A 137 3.00 3.75 -4.70
C LEU A 137 4.42 3.29 -5.06
N ARG A 138 5.42 4.15 -4.90
CA ARG A 138 6.82 3.80 -5.13
C ARG A 138 7.33 2.74 -4.13
N ASP A 139 6.85 2.77 -2.89
CA ASP A 139 7.16 1.72 -1.92
C ASP A 139 6.57 0.36 -2.32
N VAL A 140 5.30 0.31 -2.73
CA VAL A 140 4.64 -0.97 -3.05
C VAL A 140 5.12 -1.54 -4.40
N PHE A 141 5.29 -0.69 -5.41
CA PHE A 141 5.55 -1.14 -6.78
C PHE A 141 7.01 -1.03 -7.21
N GLY A 142 7.83 -0.25 -6.50
CA GLY A 142 9.21 0.04 -6.90
C GLY A 142 9.28 0.96 -8.13
N ASN A 143 10.47 1.07 -8.71
CA ASN A 143 10.69 1.78 -9.96
C ASN A 143 10.60 0.81 -11.15
N PRO A 144 9.60 0.90 -12.04
CA PRO A 144 9.42 -0.03 -13.16
C PRO A 144 10.52 0.07 -14.22
N PHE A 145 11.35 1.12 -14.19
CA PHE A 145 12.49 1.29 -15.09
C PHE A 145 13.79 0.68 -14.55
N ARG A 146 13.78 0.24 -13.28
CA ARG A 146 14.92 -0.41 -12.62
C ARG A 146 14.50 -1.77 -12.04
N PRO A 147 14.18 -2.76 -12.89
CA PRO A 147 13.84 -4.09 -12.41
C PRO A 147 15.03 -4.71 -11.69
N VAL A 148 14.79 -5.25 -10.50
CA VAL A 148 15.83 -5.91 -9.69
C VAL A 148 15.72 -7.42 -9.85
N THR A 149 16.82 -8.05 -10.27
CA THR A 149 16.97 -9.52 -10.19
C THR A 149 17.42 -9.89 -8.78
N PHE A 150 16.48 -10.29 -7.93
CA PHE A 150 16.77 -10.60 -6.53
C PHE A 150 17.45 -11.97 -6.38
N SER A 151 18.69 -11.99 -5.87
CA SER A 151 19.41 -13.25 -5.65
C SER A 151 18.80 -14.05 -4.51
N PRO A 152 18.57 -15.38 -4.67
CA PRO A 152 18.17 -16.25 -3.57
C PRO A 152 19.15 -16.23 -2.38
N SER A 153 20.44 -15.97 -2.62
CA SER A 153 21.46 -15.90 -1.55
C SER A 153 21.21 -14.76 -0.57
N TRP A 154 20.51 -13.69 -0.99
CA TRP A 154 20.18 -12.56 -0.14
C TRP A 154 19.05 -12.87 0.85
N ARG A 155 18.28 -13.96 0.65
CA ARG A 155 17.24 -14.43 1.58
C ARG A 155 17.83 -15.23 2.75
N THR A 156 18.75 -14.61 3.48
CA THR A 156 19.29 -15.20 4.71
C THR A 156 18.21 -15.32 5.79
N SER A 157 18.41 -16.20 6.78
CA SER A 157 17.49 -16.33 7.91
C SER A 157 17.27 -15.01 8.65
N THR A 158 18.33 -14.21 8.80
CA THR A 158 18.26 -12.87 9.42
C THR A 158 17.40 -11.91 8.59
N ALA A 159 17.65 -11.79 7.28
CA ALA A 159 16.87 -10.91 6.40
C ALA A 159 15.37 -11.31 6.39
N VAL A 160 15.08 -12.61 6.27
CA VAL A 160 13.70 -13.13 6.30
C VAL A 160 13.03 -12.87 7.64
N THR A 161 13.74 -13.04 8.76
CA THR A 161 13.19 -12.80 10.11
C THR A 161 12.83 -11.33 10.32
N LEU A 162 13.74 -10.41 9.97
CA LEU A 162 13.50 -8.96 10.04
C LEU A 162 12.30 -8.57 9.17
N ALA A 163 12.29 -9.00 7.90
CA ALA A 163 11.22 -8.72 6.97
C ALA A 163 9.87 -9.27 7.47
N ALA A 164 9.83 -10.50 7.99
CA ALA A 164 8.61 -11.10 8.52
C ALA A 164 8.09 -10.37 9.76
N GLN A 165 8.97 -9.99 10.69
CA GLN A 165 8.60 -9.24 11.88
C GLN A 165 7.98 -7.89 11.50
N MET A 166 8.66 -7.10 10.66
CA MET A 166 8.14 -5.80 10.19
C MET A 166 6.80 -5.97 9.45
N TYR A 167 6.70 -7.01 8.61
CA TYR A 167 5.48 -7.29 7.88
C TYR A 167 4.32 -7.60 8.83
N GLU A 168 4.51 -8.43 9.86
CA GLU A 168 3.46 -8.77 10.81
C GLU A 168 3.06 -7.62 11.73
N SER A 169 4.04 -6.91 12.31
CA SER A 169 3.78 -5.77 13.20
C SER A 169 3.26 -4.53 12.46
N ARG A 170 3.58 -4.40 11.17
CA ARG A 170 3.46 -3.17 10.36
C ARG A 170 4.35 -2.02 10.87
N ASP A 171 5.37 -2.37 11.65
CA ASP A 171 6.42 -1.45 12.06
C ASP A 171 7.65 -1.73 11.20
N PHE A 172 7.95 -0.80 10.30
CA PHE A 172 9.05 -0.88 9.36
C PHE A 172 10.28 -0.07 9.81
N GLY A 173 10.38 0.27 11.10
CA GLY A 173 11.53 1.01 11.64
C GLY A 173 12.87 0.29 11.49
N ALA A 174 12.86 -1.04 11.31
CA ALA A 174 14.06 -1.85 11.12
C ALA A 174 14.52 -1.97 9.65
N MET A 175 13.95 -1.19 8.72
CA MET A 175 14.35 -1.22 7.29
C MET A 175 15.84 -0.93 7.05
N PRO A 176 16.49 0.04 7.74
CA PRO A 176 17.93 0.22 7.61
C PRO A 176 18.74 -1.02 8.05
N ILE A 177 18.27 -1.72 9.09
CA ILE A 177 18.90 -2.95 9.57
C ILE A 177 18.71 -4.09 8.55
N LEU A 178 17.56 -4.12 7.86
CA LEU A 178 17.36 -5.04 6.74
C LEU A 178 18.34 -4.74 5.59
N ALA A 179 18.63 -3.46 5.30
CA ALA A 179 19.64 -3.09 4.30
C ALA A 179 21.01 -3.70 4.63
N ASP A 180 21.44 -3.56 5.89
CA ASP A 180 22.73 -4.09 6.34
C ASP A 180 22.75 -5.63 6.28
N ALA A 181 21.67 -6.29 6.72
CA ALA A 181 21.56 -7.74 6.62
C ALA A 181 21.57 -8.26 5.17
N LEU A 182 20.99 -7.51 4.22
CA LEU A 182 21.05 -7.82 2.80
C LEU A 182 22.47 -7.60 2.24
N GLN A 183 23.12 -6.51 2.63
CA GLN A 183 24.49 -6.21 2.22
C GLN A 183 25.48 -7.26 2.73
N ASP A 184 25.35 -7.70 3.98
CA ASP A 184 26.15 -8.78 4.59
C ASP A 184 25.93 -10.12 3.87
N ALA A 185 24.74 -10.34 3.30
CA ALA A 185 24.44 -11.49 2.45
C ALA A 185 25.01 -11.37 1.02
N GLY A 186 25.74 -10.30 0.72
CA GLY A 186 26.34 -10.01 -0.58
C GLY A 186 25.39 -9.29 -1.55
N CYS A 187 24.39 -8.55 -1.06
CA CYS A 187 23.59 -7.67 -1.91
C CYS A 187 24.40 -6.47 -2.38
N ASP A 188 24.53 -6.33 -3.70
CA ASP A 188 25.25 -5.26 -4.40
C ASP A 188 24.30 -4.31 -5.17
N SER A 189 22.98 -4.54 -5.09
CA SER A 189 21.99 -3.69 -5.73
C SER A 189 21.79 -2.39 -4.96
N ALA A 190 22.28 -1.28 -5.53
CA ALA A 190 22.07 0.06 -4.97
C ALA A 190 20.58 0.37 -4.79
N ASP A 191 19.71 0.03 -5.76
CA ASP A 191 18.27 0.31 -5.66
C ASP A 191 17.61 -0.39 -4.47
N VAL A 192 18.02 -1.62 -4.13
CA VAL A 192 17.52 -2.36 -2.96
C VAL A 192 18.01 -1.69 -1.66
N LEU A 193 19.31 -1.43 -1.57
CA LEU A 193 19.93 -0.90 -0.36
C LEU A 193 19.49 0.54 -0.08
N ASP A 194 19.44 1.38 -1.10
CA ASP A 194 19.01 2.78 -1.00
C ASP A 194 17.52 2.87 -0.67
N HIS A 195 16.69 1.98 -1.20
CA HIS A 195 15.27 1.92 -0.82
C HIS A 195 15.10 1.60 0.67
N CYS A 196 15.83 0.61 1.19
CA CYS A 196 15.75 0.23 2.61
C CYS A 196 16.31 1.30 3.56
N ARG A 197 17.33 2.06 3.12
CA ARG A 197 17.93 3.16 3.88
C ARG A 197 17.18 4.48 3.72
N GLY A 198 16.29 4.57 2.73
CA GLY A 198 15.47 5.73 2.47
C GLY A 198 14.52 6.04 3.64
N PRO A 199 13.99 7.26 3.70
CA PRO A 199 13.11 7.69 4.80
C PRO A 199 11.72 7.02 4.78
N GLY A 200 11.42 6.15 3.82
CA GLY A 200 10.11 5.56 3.61
C GLY A 200 9.08 6.53 3.00
N PRO A 201 7.77 6.27 3.17
CA PRO A 201 7.19 5.25 4.03
C PRO A 201 7.45 3.83 3.52
N HIS A 202 7.36 2.85 4.42
CA HIS A 202 7.30 1.44 4.09
C HIS A 202 6.02 0.83 4.63
N VAL A 203 5.34 0.03 3.81
CA VAL A 203 4.07 -0.62 4.17
C VAL A 203 4.08 -2.09 3.75
N ARG A 204 3.04 -2.84 4.16
CA ARG A 204 2.82 -4.17 3.59
C ARG A 204 2.67 -4.06 2.08
N GLY A 205 3.42 -4.86 1.35
CA GLY A 205 3.52 -4.78 -0.10
C GLY A 205 4.76 -4.03 -0.59
N CYS A 206 5.56 -3.44 0.32
CA CYS A 206 6.88 -2.89 0.02
C CYS A 206 7.66 -3.86 -0.88
N TRP A 207 8.16 -3.37 -2.00
CA TRP A 207 8.72 -4.22 -3.06
C TRP A 207 9.96 -5.00 -2.58
N VAL A 208 10.84 -4.41 -1.76
CA VAL A 208 11.99 -5.13 -1.19
C VAL A 208 11.55 -6.18 -0.17
N VAL A 209 10.64 -5.83 0.74
CA VAL A 209 10.16 -6.77 1.76
C VAL A 209 9.43 -7.96 1.11
N ASP A 210 8.62 -7.71 0.08
CA ASP A 210 7.98 -8.76 -0.70
C ASP A 210 9.00 -9.65 -1.42
N LEU A 211 10.10 -9.09 -1.95
CA LEU A 211 11.19 -9.86 -2.54
C LEU A 211 11.86 -10.77 -1.51
N VAL A 212 12.16 -10.26 -0.31
CA VAL A 212 12.74 -11.05 0.78
C VAL A 212 11.80 -12.17 1.22
N LEU A 213 10.50 -11.90 1.30
CA LEU A 213 9.49 -12.87 1.74
C LEU A 213 8.96 -13.79 0.62
N GLY A 214 9.36 -13.58 -0.63
CA GLY A 214 8.87 -14.36 -1.78
C GLY A 214 7.38 -14.13 -2.07
N LYS A 215 6.90 -12.88 -1.96
CA LYS A 215 5.48 -12.49 -2.04
C LYS A 215 5.07 -11.75 -3.33
N GLU A 216 5.95 -11.69 -4.33
CA GLU A 216 5.68 -11.01 -5.61
C GLU A 216 4.52 -11.60 -6.42
#